data_AF-A0A0H3YCR6-F1
#
_entry.id   AF-A0A0H3YCR6-F1
#
_cell.length_a   1.000
_cell.length_b   1.000
_cell.length_c   1.000
_cell.angle_alpha   90.00
_cell.angle_beta   90.00
_cell.angle_gamma   90.00
#
_symmetry.space_group_name_H-M   'P 1'
#
loop_
_entity.id
_entity.type
_entity.pdbx_description
1 polymer ?
#
loop_
_entity_poly.entity_id
_entity_poly.type
_entity_poly.pdbx_seq_one_letter_code
_entity_poly.pdbx_strand_id
1 'polypeptide(L)'
;MEENDRLQKQVSQLVYENSYFRQQTQNANLATTDTSCESVVTSGQQHLTPQHPPRDASPAGLLSIAEETLTEFLSKATGTAVEWVQMPGMKPGPDSIGIIAISHGCTGVAARACGLVGLEPTRVVEILKDRPSWYHDCRAVDVLNVLSTGNSGTIELLYMQLYAPTTLAPARDF
;
A
#
# COMPACT_ATOMS: atom_id res chain seq x y z
N MET A 1 32.68 -40.48 16.86
CA MET A 1 33.63 -39.72 16.01
C MET A 1 33.31 -39.90 14.52
N GLU A 2 32.93 -41.10 14.07
CA GLU A 2 32.49 -41.38 12.68
C GLU A 2 31.28 -40.57 12.18
N GLU A 3 30.30 -40.32 13.04
CA GLU A 3 29.09 -39.55 12.66
C GLU A 3 29.42 -38.10 12.31
N ASN A 4 30.41 -37.51 12.99
CA ASN A 4 30.84 -36.14 12.74
C ASN A 4 31.58 -36.04 11.40
N ASP A 5 32.40 -37.04 11.04
CA ASP A 5 33.05 -37.10 9.72
C ASP A 5 32.02 -37.25 8.57
N ARG A 6 30.95 -38.03 8.79
CA ARG A 6 29.85 -38.16 7.82
C ARG A 6 29.07 -36.85 7.66
N LEU A 7 28.76 -36.16 8.75
CA LEU A 7 28.10 -34.85 8.72
C LEU A 7 28.97 -33.79 8.04
N GLN A 8 30.29 -33.80 8.31
CA GLN A 8 31.22 -32.84 7.72
C GLN A 8 31.34 -33.02 6.20
N LYS A 9 31.27 -34.27 5.70
CA LYS A 9 31.18 -34.57 4.26
C LYS A 9 29.87 -34.09 3.65
N GLN A 10 28.73 -34.29 4.33
CA GLN A 10 27.43 -33.80 3.85
C GLN A 10 27.39 -32.27 3.78
N VAL A 11 27.92 -31.58 4.80
CA VAL A 11 28.03 -30.11 4.81
C VAL A 11 28.91 -29.62 3.66
N SER A 12 30.06 -30.27 3.43
CA SER A 12 30.97 -29.91 2.34
C SER A 12 30.29 -30.05 0.98
N GLN A 13 29.50 -31.11 0.80
CA GLN A 13 28.74 -31.32 -0.44
C GLN A 13 27.60 -30.31 -0.61
N LEU A 14 26.85 -30.00 0.45
CA LEU A 14 25.79 -28.99 0.44
C LEU A 14 26.33 -27.58 0.14
N VAL A 15 27.50 -27.23 0.67
CA VAL A 15 28.16 -25.93 0.40
C VAL A 15 28.61 -25.86 -1.06
N TYR A 16 29.18 -26.95 -1.60
CA TYR A 16 29.57 -27.02 -3.01
C TYR A 16 28.36 -26.87 -3.94
N GLU A 17 27.28 -27.61 -3.68
CA GLU A 17 26.04 -27.50 -4.46
C GLU A 17 25.41 -26.11 -4.36
N ASN A 18 25.37 -25.50 -3.16
CA ASN A 18 24.89 -24.13 -2.99
C ASN A 18 25.71 -23.12 -3.79
N SER A 19 27.03 -23.27 -3.79
CA SER A 19 27.92 -22.38 -4.55
C SER A 19 27.68 -22.50 -6.06
N TYR A 20 27.44 -23.71 -6.55
CA TYR A 20 27.09 -23.97 -7.94
C TYR A 20 25.75 -23.34 -8.32
N PHE A 21 24.71 -23.51 -7.49
CA PHE A 21 23.40 -22.90 -7.74
C PHE A 21 23.48 -21.36 -7.73
N ARG A 22 24.19 -20.75 -6.78
CA ARG A 22 24.39 -19.29 -6.76
C ARG A 22 25.12 -18.80 -8.02
N GLN A 23 26.11 -19.55 -8.49
CA GLN A 23 26.83 -19.20 -9.71
C GLN A 23 25.96 -19.37 -10.97
N GLN A 24 25.09 -20.38 -11.00
CA GLN A 24 24.14 -20.59 -12.10
C GLN A 24 23.07 -19.49 -12.14
N THR A 25 22.57 -19.04 -10.99
CA THR A 25 21.66 -17.88 -10.88
C THR A 25 22.33 -16.57 -11.30
N GLN A 26 23.60 -16.35 -10.94
CA GLN A 26 24.34 -15.16 -11.38
C GLN A 26 24.64 -15.17 -12.88
N ASN A 27 24.96 -16.33 -13.46
CA ASN A 27 25.23 -16.45 -14.89
C ASN A 27 23.95 -16.37 -15.75
N ALA A 28 22.79 -16.82 -15.24
CA ALA A 28 21.51 -16.65 -15.90
C ALA A 28 21.08 -15.16 -16.01
N ASN A 29 21.42 -14.34 -15.01
CA ASN A 29 21.12 -12.90 -15.02
C ASN A 29 21.92 -12.10 -16.06
N LEU A 30 23.01 -12.63 -16.60
CA LEU A 30 23.77 -11.99 -17.69
C LEU A 30 23.19 -12.29 -19.09
N ALA A 31 22.32 -13.29 -19.22
CA ALA A 31 21.85 -13.80 -20.52
C ALA A 31 20.37 -13.53 -20.84
N THR A 32 19.60 -12.96 -19.92
CA THR A 32 18.19 -12.61 -20.15
C THR A 32 17.89 -11.17 -19.76
N THR A 33 17.92 -10.28 -20.75
CA THR A 33 17.10 -9.07 -20.76
C THR A 33 15.64 -9.49 -20.84
N ASP A 34 14.98 -9.75 -19.72
CA ASP A 34 13.57 -9.37 -19.50
C ASP A 34 13.12 -9.72 -18.07
N THR A 35 12.25 -8.88 -17.52
CA THR A 35 11.48 -9.07 -16.27
C THR A 35 12.27 -9.20 -14.95
N SER A 36 12.53 -8.04 -14.36
CA SER A 36 12.90 -7.77 -12.97
C SER A 36 12.03 -8.52 -11.94
N CYS A 37 12.63 -9.53 -11.30
CA CYS A 37 12.17 -10.13 -10.04
C CYS A 37 13.23 -9.91 -8.97
N GLU A 38 13.30 -8.71 -8.38
CA GLU A 38 14.13 -8.48 -7.19
C GLU A 38 13.36 -8.81 -5.92
N SER A 39 13.84 -9.87 -5.27
CA SER A 39 13.53 -10.26 -3.90
C SER A 39 14.05 -9.17 -2.94
N VAL A 40 13.14 -8.44 -2.28
CA VAL A 40 13.51 -7.39 -1.34
C VAL A 40 13.63 -7.97 0.07
N VAL A 41 14.87 -8.25 0.48
CA VAL A 41 15.28 -8.32 1.89
C VAL A 41 16.03 -7.03 2.21
N THR A 42 15.36 -6.12 2.91
CA THR A 42 15.88 -5.06 3.79
C THR A 42 17.23 -4.40 3.46
N SER A 43 17.21 -3.22 2.83
CA SER A 43 18.04 -2.05 3.23
C SER A 43 17.72 -0.88 2.30
N GLY A 44 17.58 0.32 2.87
CA GLY A 44 17.09 1.52 2.19
C GLY A 44 17.89 1.96 0.95
N GLN A 45 17.26 2.86 0.18
CA GLN A 45 17.64 3.40 -1.13
C GLN A 45 17.11 2.61 -2.34
N GLN A 46 15.79 2.62 -2.50
CA GLN A 46 15.19 2.54 -3.83
C GLN A 46 15.26 3.93 -4.46
N HIS A 47 16.16 4.08 -5.44
CA HIS A 47 16.20 5.22 -6.34
C HIS A 47 14.99 5.10 -7.29
N LEU A 48 13.81 5.49 -6.81
CA LEU A 48 12.65 5.73 -7.67
C LEU A 48 12.96 7.04 -8.41
N THR A 49 13.25 6.97 -9.71
CA THR A 49 13.15 8.16 -10.55
C THR A 49 11.72 8.69 -10.43
N PRO A 50 11.51 9.94 -9.99
CA PRO A 50 10.17 10.51 -9.95
C PRO A 50 9.65 10.55 -11.39
N GLN A 51 8.72 9.66 -11.75
CA GLN A 51 8.12 9.66 -13.09
C GLN A 51 7.27 10.91 -13.35
N HIS A 52 7.04 11.73 -12.32
CA HIS A 52 6.36 13.01 -12.45
C HIS A 52 7.30 14.14 -12.06
N PRO A 53 7.42 15.21 -12.89
CA PRO A 53 8.06 16.45 -12.45
C PRO A 53 7.37 16.97 -11.18
N PRO A 54 8.06 17.75 -10.33
CA PRO A 54 7.47 18.31 -9.13
C PRO A 54 6.17 19.04 -9.50
N ARG A 55 5.04 18.55 -9.00
CA ARG A 55 3.74 19.20 -9.25
C ARG A 55 3.70 20.51 -8.47
N ASP A 56 3.10 21.52 -9.09
CA ASP A 56 2.94 22.84 -8.50
C ASP A 56 2.05 22.75 -7.24
N ALA A 57 2.54 23.28 -6.12
CA ALA A 57 1.80 23.34 -4.86
C ALA A 57 0.93 24.61 -4.75
N SER A 58 0.82 25.40 -5.83
CA SER A 58 -0.12 26.52 -5.91
C SER A 58 -1.57 26.05 -5.77
N PRO A 59 -2.51 26.95 -5.44
CA PRO A 59 -3.94 26.61 -5.38
C PRO A 59 -4.47 25.96 -6.67
N ALA A 60 -3.99 26.41 -7.84
CA ALA A 60 -4.36 25.83 -9.12
C ALA A 60 -3.78 24.42 -9.32
N GLY A 61 -2.53 24.21 -8.88
CA GLY A 61 -1.90 22.89 -8.90
C GLY A 61 -2.61 21.88 -7.99
N LEU A 62 -2.99 22.30 -6.77
CA LEU A 62 -3.77 21.47 -5.85
C LEU A 62 -5.15 21.10 -6.39
N LEU A 63 -5.84 22.05 -7.04
CA LEU A 63 -7.10 21.79 -7.73
C LEU A 63 -6.92 20.73 -8.83
N SER A 64 -5.88 20.87 -9.67
CA SER A 64 -5.59 19.92 -10.74
C SER A 64 -5.28 18.51 -10.19
N ILE A 65 -4.51 18.41 -9.10
CA ILE A 65 -4.24 17.13 -8.43
C ILE A 65 -5.53 16.51 -7.92
N ALA A 66 -6.42 17.29 -7.30
CA ALA A 66 -7.68 16.80 -6.77
C ALA A 66 -8.62 16.30 -7.89
N GLU A 67 -8.72 17.03 -9.00
CA GLU A 67 -9.53 16.64 -10.16
C GLU A 67 -9.01 15.35 -10.82
N GLU A 68 -7.69 15.23 -11.01
CA GLU A 68 -7.06 14.03 -11.53
C GLU A 68 -7.29 12.84 -10.58
N THR A 69 -7.05 13.04 -9.28
CA THR A 69 -7.23 12.01 -8.24
C THR A 69 -8.67 11.54 -8.18
N LEU A 70 -9.64 12.46 -8.25
CA LEU A 70 -11.06 12.12 -8.25
C LEU A 70 -11.43 11.32 -9.50
N THR A 71 -10.94 11.73 -10.67
CA THR A 71 -11.19 11.04 -11.94
C THR A 71 -10.64 9.62 -11.91
N GLU A 72 -9.40 9.46 -11.46
CA GLU A 72 -8.77 8.15 -11.31
C GLU A 72 -9.51 7.29 -10.28
N PHE A 73 -9.84 7.86 -9.12
CA PHE A 73 -10.61 7.18 -8.07
C PHE A 73 -11.95 6.67 -8.60
N LEU A 74 -12.74 7.52 -9.27
CA LEU A 74 -14.04 7.13 -9.80
C LEU A 74 -13.91 6.04 -10.86
N SER A 75 -12.92 6.11 -11.75
CA SER A 75 -12.68 5.08 -12.76
C SER A 75 -12.41 3.70 -12.12
N LYS A 76 -11.66 3.67 -11.01
CA LYS A 76 -11.29 2.44 -10.29
C LYS A 76 -12.38 1.96 -9.33
N ALA A 77 -13.13 2.88 -8.72
CA ALA A 77 -14.19 2.57 -7.77
C ALA A 77 -15.46 2.07 -8.46
N THR A 78 -15.79 2.60 -9.65
CA THR A 78 -17.00 2.23 -10.41
C THR A 78 -16.75 1.08 -11.41
N GLY A 79 -15.50 0.77 -11.74
CA GLY A 79 -15.11 -0.20 -12.76
C GLY A 79 -14.88 -1.65 -12.28
N THR A 80 -15.20 -2.57 -13.22
CA THR A 80 -14.97 -4.04 -13.34
C THR A 80 -15.31 -4.96 -12.16
N ALA A 81 -15.95 -6.08 -12.51
CA ALA A 81 -16.16 -7.22 -11.61
C ALA A 81 -14.80 -7.67 -11.06
N VAL A 82 -14.63 -7.52 -9.76
CA VAL A 82 -13.46 -7.98 -9.02
C VAL A 82 -13.84 -9.26 -8.29
N GLU A 83 -12.99 -10.28 -8.34
CA GLU A 83 -13.12 -11.44 -7.46
C GLU A 83 -12.77 -11.03 -6.03
N TRP A 84 -13.80 -10.65 -5.29
CA TRP A 84 -13.66 -10.26 -3.89
C TRP A 84 -13.29 -11.46 -3.04
N VAL A 85 -12.21 -11.33 -2.27
CA VAL A 85 -11.89 -12.28 -1.21
C VAL A 85 -12.53 -11.78 0.07
N GLN A 86 -13.27 -12.65 0.74
CA GLN A 86 -13.85 -12.32 2.05
C GLN A 86 -12.74 -12.06 3.07
N MET A 87 -12.89 -11.00 3.86
CA MET A 87 -11.99 -10.72 4.97
C MET A 87 -11.82 -11.94 5.89
N PRO A 88 -10.58 -12.40 6.17
CA PRO A 88 -10.34 -13.49 7.11
C PRO A 88 -10.99 -13.23 8.48
N GLY A 89 -11.68 -14.22 9.03
CA GLY A 89 -12.36 -14.12 10.32
C GLY A 89 -13.78 -13.54 10.28
N MET A 90 -14.25 -13.05 9.13
CA MET A 90 -15.66 -12.67 8.96
C MET A 90 -16.52 -13.87 8.58
N LYS A 91 -17.80 -13.85 8.96
CA LYS A 91 -18.80 -14.83 8.50
C LYS A 91 -19.40 -14.35 7.16
N PRO A 92 -19.62 -15.24 6.18
CA PRO A 92 -20.34 -14.87 4.95
C PRO A 92 -21.74 -14.35 5.28
N GLY A 93 -22.17 -13.27 4.64
CA GLY A 93 -23.48 -12.66 4.89
C GLY A 93 -23.62 -11.27 4.24
N PRO A 94 -24.81 -10.65 4.34
CA PRO A 94 -25.07 -9.31 3.79
C PRO A 94 -24.15 -8.23 4.39
N ASP A 95 -23.64 -8.46 5.60
CA ASP A 95 -22.72 -7.56 6.32
C ASP A 95 -21.24 -7.94 6.11
N SER A 96 -20.94 -8.86 5.18
CA SER A 96 -19.56 -9.27 4.92
C SER A 96 -18.77 -8.17 4.22
N ILE A 97 -17.51 -8.01 4.64
CA ILE A 97 -16.56 -7.08 4.03
C ILE A 97 -15.70 -7.86 3.03
N GLY A 98 -15.76 -7.47 1.76
CA GLY A 98 -14.88 -7.99 0.73
C GLY A 98 -13.61 -7.13 0.64
N ILE A 99 -12.46 -7.78 0.43
CA ILE A 99 -11.19 -7.10 0.14
C ILE A 99 -10.50 -7.68 -1.10
N ILE A 100 -9.69 -6.84 -1.73
CA ILE A 100 -8.69 -7.28 -2.71
C ILE A 100 -7.42 -6.44 -2.55
N ALA A 101 -6.25 -7.06 -2.71
CA ALA A 101 -4.99 -6.36 -2.91
C ALA A 101 -4.81 -6.07 -4.41
N ILE A 102 -4.58 -4.81 -4.76
CA ILE A 102 -4.64 -4.29 -6.14
C ILE A 102 -3.25 -4.11 -6.75
N SER A 103 -2.15 -4.16 -5.99
CA SER A 103 -0.82 -3.88 -6.55
C SER A 103 0.06 -5.10 -6.79
N HIS A 104 0.64 -5.14 -7.99
CA HIS A 104 1.89 -5.81 -8.34
C HIS A 104 2.86 -4.72 -8.84
N GLY A 105 4.07 -4.61 -8.27
CA GLY A 105 5.14 -3.75 -8.81
C GLY A 105 5.28 -2.31 -8.26
N CYS A 106 4.55 -1.89 -7.21
CA CYS A 106 4.78 -0.60 -6.55
C CYS A 106 5.31 -0.75 -5.11
N THR A 107 5.97 0.27 -4.59
CA THR A 107 6.38 0.37 -3.18
C THR A 107 5.14 0.60 -2.30
N GLY A 108 4.47 -0.47 -1.92
CA GLY A 108 3.30 -0.44 -1.06
C GLY A 108 2.20 -1.41 -1.49
N VAL A 109 1.17 -1.52 -0.65
CA VAL A 109 -0.01 -2.34 -0.92
C VAL A 109 -1.17 -1.41 -1.26
N ALA A 110 -1.66 -1.48 -2.50
CA ALA A 110 -2.96 -0.93 -2.83
C ALA A 110 -4.03 -1.94 -2.42
N ALA A 111 -5.11 -1.51 -1.77
CA ALA A 111 -6.21 -2.38 -1.39
C ALA A 111 -7.55 -1.69 -1.63
N ARG A 112 -8.59 -2.48 -1.87
CA ARG A 112 -9.98 -2.02 -1.88
C ARG A 112 -10.78 -2.85 -0.89
N ALA A 113 -11.64 -2.19 -0.14
CA ALA A 113 -12.59 -2.82 0.76
C ALA A 113 -14.00 -2.34 0.41
N CYS A 114 -14.99 -3.25 0.44
CA CYS A 114 -16.39 -2.95 0.20
C CYS A 114 -17.25 -3.59 1.29
N GLY A 115 -18.21 -2.84 1.80
CA GLY A 115 -19.23 -3.30 2.74
C GLY A 115 -20.53 -2.54 2.54
N LEU A 116 -21.65 -3.18 2.84
CA LEU A 116 -22.98 -2.54 2.81
C LEU A 116 -23.27 -1.92 4.16
N VAL A 117 -23.87 -0.72 4.15
CA VAL A 117 -24.27 0.00 5.36
C VAL A 117 -25.69 0.52 5.20
N GLY A 118 -26.48 0.46 6.28
CA GLY A 118 -27.86 0.95 6.33
C GLY A 118 -27.97 2.45 6.59
N LEU A 119 -27.14 3.27 5.95
CA LEU A 119 -27.07 4.73 6.16
C LEU A 119 -27.18 5.49 4.83
N GLU A 120 -27.71 6.71 4.87
CA GLU A 120 -27.68 7.63 3.73
C GLU A 120 -26.22 8.02 3.38
N PRO A 121 -25.85 8.17 2.10
CA PRO A 121 -24.49 8.58 1.69
C PRO A 121 -23.95 9.81 2.42
N THR A 122 -24.77 10.84 2.63
CA THR A 122 -24.38 12.06 3.34
C THR A 122 -23.90 11.74 4.76
N ARG A 123 -24.64 10.87 5.47
CA ARG A 123 -24.30 10.46 6.82
C ARG A 123 -23.01 9.63 6.87
N VAL A 124 -22.78 8.80 5.86
CA VAL A 124 -21.52 8.05 5.72
C VAL A 124 -20.34 9.01 5.58
N VAL A 125 -20.46 10.04 4.74
CA VAL A 125 -19.40 11.05 4.55
C VAL A 125 -19.12 11.82 5.84
N GLU A 126 -20.14 12.23 6.58
CA GLU A 126 -19.98 12.91 7.87
C GLU A 126 -19.18 12.07 8.88
N ILE A 127 -19.53 10.78 9.01
CA ILE A 127 -18.80 9.87 9.90
C ILE A 127 -17.35 9.72 9.43
N LEU A 128 -17.12 9.47 8.13
CA LEU A 128 -15.77 9.30 7.58
C LEU A 128 -14.88 10.53 7.78
N LYS A 129 -15.45 11.74 7.74
CA LYS A 129 -14.73 12.99 8.01
C LYS A 129 -14.36 13.15 9.47
N ASP A 130 -15.21 12.71 10.40
CA ASP A 130 -14.98 12.76 11.84
C ASP A 130 -14.03 11.64 12.32
N ARG A 131 -12.82 11.59 11.76
CA ARG A 131 -11.83 10.52 12.03
C ARG A 131 -11.57 10.30 13.52
N PRO A 132 -11.43 11.32 14.39
CA PRO A 132 -11.17 11.09 15.81
C PRO A 132 -12.26 10.32 16.56
N SER A 133 -13.51 10.29 16.06
CA SER A 133 -14.59 9.59 16.75
C SER A 133 -14.63 8.08 16.51
N TRP A 134 -14.02 7.59 15.42
CA TRP A 134 -14.07 6.17 15.05
C TRP A 134 -12.72 5.55 14.72
N TYR A 135 -11.72 6.33 14.32
CA TYR A 135 -10.38 5.83 14.06
C TYR A 135 -9.55 5.89 15.34
N HIS A 136 -9.50 4.79 16.08
CA HIS A 136 -8.84 4.71 17.39
C HIS A 136 -7.37 5.18 17.42
N ASP A 137 -6.61 4.93 16.36
CA ASP A 137 -5.21 5.39 16.27
C ASP A 137 -5.10 6.87 15.88
N CYS A 138 -6.19 7.51 15.46
CA CYS A 138 -6.20 8.93 15.13
C CYS A 138 -6.08 9.77 16.39
N ARG A 139 -4.94 10.45 16.54
CA ARG A 139 -4.68 11.35 17.66
C ARG A 139 -5.28 12.73 17.44
N ALA A 140 -5.09 13.30 16.25
CA ALA A 140 -5.54 14.63 15.90
C ALA A 140 -5.72 14.77 14.38
N VAL A 141 -6.64 15.65 13.97
CA VAL A 141 -6.83 16.10 12.60
C VAL A 141 -7.07 17.60 12.62
N ASP A 142 -6.24 18.34 11.90
CA ASP A 142 -6.33 19.79 11.75
C ASP A 142 -6.56 20.15 10.28
N VAL A 143 -7.51 21.06 10.03
CA VAL A 143 -7.74 21.62 8.69
C VAL A 143 -6.81 22.82 8.52
N LEU A 144 -5.77 22.66 7.71
CA LEU A 144 -4.77 23.71 7.45
C LEU A 144 -5.25 24.74 6.43
N ASN A 145 -6.03 24.30 5.43
CA ASN A 145 -6.56 25.18 4.40
C ASN A 145 -7.84 24.61 3.77
N VAL A 146 -8.66 25.49 3.20
CA VAL A 146 -9.89 25.14 2.47
C VAL A 146 -9.91 25.91 1.15
N LEU A 147 -10.03 25.17 0.05
CA LEU A 147 -10.16 25.70 -1.31
C LEU A 147 -11.55 25.40 -1.84
N SER A 148 -12.25 26.40 -2.37
CA SER A 148 -13.53 26.18 -3.05
C SER A 148 -13.28 25.62 -4.45
N THR A 149 -14.09 24.64 -4.86
CA THR A 149 -14.11 24.17 -6.24
C THR A 149 -15.23 24.88 -7.01
N GLY A 150 -15.07 25.05 -8.32
CA GLY A 150 -16.03 25.78 -9.17
C GLY A 150 -17.43 25.14 -9.24
N ASN A 151 -17.59 23.90 -8.79
CA ASN A 151 -18.82 23.13 -8.79
C ASN A 151 -19.47 23.02 -7.39
N SER A 152 -19.29 24.02 -6.52
CA SER A 152 -19.82 24.08 -5.13
C SER A 152 -19.24 23.05 -4.14
N GLY A 153 -18.18 22.34 -4.54
CA GLY A 153 -17.39 21.49 -3.65
C GLY A 153 -16.29 22.26 -2.92
N THR A 154 -15.56 21.52 -2.08
CA THR A 154 -14.40 22.04 -1.34
C THR A 154 -13.28 21.01 -1.32
N ILE A 155 -12.04 21.49 -1.29
CA ILE A 155 -10.83 20.71 -1.04
C ILE A 155 -10.26 21.19 0.29
N GLU A 156 -10.13 20.28 1.24
CA GLU A 156 -9.54 20.53 2.55
C GLU A 156 -8.11 19.98 2.57
N LEU A 157 -7.13 20.82 2.91
CA LEU A 157 -5.78 20.37 3.24
C LEU A 157 -5.75 20.01 4.72
N LEU A 158 -5.47 18.75 5.01
CA LEU A 158 -5.49 18.21 6.37
C LEU A 158 -4.08 17.91 6.85
N TYR A 159 -3.82 18.14 8.13
CA TYR A 159 -2.72 17.54 8.86
C TYR A 159 -3.28 16.54 9.85
N MET A 160 -2.81 15.31 9.83
CA MET A 160 -3.31 14.22 10.66
C MET A 160 -2.17 13.54 11.41
N GLN A 161 -2.38 13.32 12.71
CA GLN A 161 -1.43 12.62 13.57
C GLN A 161 -2.01 11.28 14.01
N LEU A 162 -1.20 10.22 13.95
CA LEU A 162 -1.55 8.88 14.41
C LEU A 162 -0.67 8.46 15.59
N TYR A 163 -1.27 7.73 16.53
CA TYR A 163 -0.51 7.04 17.57
C TYR A 163 0.43 5.98 16.97
N ALA A 164 1.44 5.59 17.76
CA ALA A 164 2.32 4.48 17.41
C ALA A 164 1.50 3.17 17.37
N PRO A 165 1.45 2.45 16.24
CA PRO A 165 0.59 1.27 16.10
C PRO A 165 1.12 0.09 16.94
N THR A 166 2.41 0.10 17.28
CA THR A 166 3.05 -0.87 18.17
C THR A 166 4.19 -0.19 18.91
N THR A 167 4.77 -0.86 19.91
CA THR A 167 5.98 -0.39 20.59
C THR A 167 7.24 -0.40 19.71
N LEU A 168 7.19 -1.04 18.54
CA LEU A 168 8.33 -1.19 17.62
C LEU A 168 8.27 -0.24 16.41
N ALA A 169 7.15 0.48 16.22
CA ALA A 169 6.96 1.40 15.11
C ALA A 169 6.58 2.79 15.66
N PRO A 170 7.20 3.89 15.20
CA PRO A 170 6.88 5.21 15.70
C PRO A 170 5.49 5.68 15.24
N ALA A 171 4.98 6.69 15.95
CA ALA A 171 3.85 7.50 15.50
C ALA A 171 4.12 8.09 14.11
N ARG A 172 3.04 8.38 13.37
CA ARG A 172 3.12 8.89 11.99
C ARG A 172 2.20 10.08 11.81
N ASP A 173 2.63 11.00 10.97
CA ASP A 173 1.84 12.15 10.57
C ASP A 173 1.64 12.13 9.05
N PHE A 174 0.55 12.75 8.59
CA PHE A 174 0.14 12.88 7.18
C PHE A 174 -0.33 14.30 6.88
#